data_AF-W6MQT2-F1
#
_entry.id   AF-W6MQT2-F1
#
_cell.length_a   1.000
_cell.length_b   1.000
_cell.length_c   1.000
_cell.angle_alpha   90.00
_cell.angle_beta   90.00
_cell.angle_gamma   90.00
#
_symmetry.space_group_name_H-M   'P 1'
#
loop_
_entity.id
_entity.type
_entity.pdbx_description
1 polymer ?
#
loop_
_entity_poly.entity_id
_entity_poly.type
_entity_poly.pdbx_seq_one_letter_code
_entity_poly.pdbx_strand_id
1 'polypeptide(L)'
;MVSLVSGSYTVHQKVVKAMENSEGGPWSLSLKNPEWFYYALQLTTLEPQDDLHIDSITWKMLIGAALTKMHGILGESANFDILQVYDESCIIRTSTSERQIMESSLVAYRGNLKSFRLRDVMFTIRVVERSQYLVGVAGPSRRDWLSITKEIEI
;
A
#
# COMPACT_ATOMS: atom_id res chain seq x y z
N MET A 1 23.03 15.20 57.23
CA MET A 1 22.80 16.32 56.28
C MET A 1 22.56 15.70 54.91
N VAL A 2 21.32 15.82 54.43
CA VAL A 2 20.86 15.69 53.03
C VAL A 2 20.92 14.31 52.34
N SER A 3 19.70 13.82 52.07
CA SER A 3 19.26 12.80 51.11
C SER A 3 19.68 13.08 49.66
N LEU A 4 19.59 12.09 48.75
CA LEU A 4 18.72 12.17 47.55
C LEU A 4 18.84 10.91 46.65
N VAL A 5 17.68 10.26 46.48
CA VAL A 5 17.13 9.66 45.25
C VAL A 5 17.76 8.36 44.70
N SER A 6 17.28 7.22 45.23
CA SER A 6 17.31 5.91 44.58
C SER A 6 16.01 5.58 43.82
N GLY A 7 15.31 6.60 43.28
CA GLY A 7 13.92 6.47 42.83
C GLY A 7 13.69 6.19 41.33
N SER A 8 14.70 6.33 40.47
CA SER A 8 14.46 6.47 39.03
C SER A 8 14.43 5.15 38.24
N TYR A 9 15.03 4.07 38.76
CA TYR A 9 15.17 2.82 37.99
C TYR A 9 14.02 1.82 38.21
N THR A 10 13.35 1.87 39.36
CA THR A 10 12.25 0.94 39.68
C THR A 10 10.94 1.32 38.98
N VAL A 11 10.77 2.60 38.63
CA VAL A 11 9.57 3.09 37.92
C VAL A 11 9.60 2.67 36.45
N HIS A 12 10.76 2.72 35.78
CA HIS A 12 10.85 2.27 34.39
C HIS A 12 10.57 0.78 34.19
N GLN A 13 11.00 -0.08 35.12
CA GLN A 13 10.71 -1.51 35.01
C GLN A 13 9.24 -1.86 35.31
N LYS A 14 8.55 -1.10 36.18
CA LYS A 14 7.11 -1.31 36.43
C LYS A 14 6.22 -0.80 35.28
N VAL A 15 6.61 0.28 34.60
CA VAL A 15 5.86 0.80 33.45
C VAL A 15 6.00 -0.12 32.24
N VAL A 16 7.20 -0.66 31.97
CA VAL A 16 7.43 -1.57 30.84
C VAL A 16 6.70 -2.91 31.05
N LYS A 17 6.64 -3.43 32.28
CA LYS A 17 5.89 -4.67 32.59
C LYS A 17 4.37 -4.50 32.64
N ALA A 18 3.88 -3.27 32.82
CA ALA A 18 2.44 -2.97 32.72
C ALA A 18 1.99 -2.79 31.26
N MET A 19 2.90 -2.44 30.35
CA MET A 19 2.63 -2.29 28.91
C MET A 19 2.62 -3.63 28.16
N GLU A 20 3.22 -4.68 28.72
CA GLU A 20 3.23 -6.01 28.10
C GLU A 20 1.91 -6.78 28.32
N ASN A 21 1.04 -6.31 29.22
CA ASN A 21 -0.24 -6.95 29.58
C ASN A 21 -1.48 -6.11 29.27
N SER A 22 -1.35 -4.92 28.67
CA SER A 22 -2.52 -4.13 28.25
C SER A 22 -2.86 -4.43 26.80
N GLU A 23 -3.68 -5.47 26.60
CA GLU A 23 -4.50 -5.61 25.40
C GLU A 23 -5.37 -4.35 25.28
N GLY A 24 -4.89 -3.37 24.51
CA GLY A 24 -5.64 -2.19 24.10
C GLY A 24 -5.82 -1.10 25.17
N GLY A 25 -5.45 0.13 24.82
CA GLY A 25 -5.90 1.30 25.58
C GLY A 25 -7.43 1.44 25.57
N PRO A 26 -8.01 2.41 26.29
CA PRO A 26 -9.47 2.54 26.46
C PRO A 26 -10.26 2.70 25.14
N TRP A 27 -9.56 2.91 24.02
CA TRP A 27 -10.12 2.90 22.68
C TRP A 27 -9.23 2.08 21.73
N SER A 28 -9.11 0.76 21.94
CA SER A 28 -8.52 -0.12 20.93
C SER A 28 -9.61 -0.64 19.98
N LEU A 29 -9.60 -0.16 18.73
CA LEU A 29 -10.42 -0.72 17.67
C LEU A 29 -9.75 -2.00 17.14
N SER A 30 -10.15 -3.16 17.67
CA SER A 30 -9.75 -4.46 17.12
C SER A 30 -10.78 -4.92 16.10
N LEU A 31 -10.58 -4.59 14.81
CA LEU A 31 -11.36 -5.19 13.73
C LEU A 31 -10.98 -6.67 13.60
N LYS A 32 -11.85 -7.55 14.09
CA LYS A 32 -11.73 -8.99 13.83
C LYS A 32 -12.17 -9.24 12.39
N ASN A 33 -11.26 -9.74 11.56
CA ASN A 33 -11.44 -10.07 10.13
C ASN A 33 -11.73 -8.84 9.25
N PRO A 34 -10.71 -8.04 8.88
CA PRO A 34 -10.89 -7.00 7.88
C PRO A 34 -11.35 -7.63 6.57
N GLU A 35 -12.51 -7.22 6.07
CA GLU A 35 -13.07 -7.69 4.80
C GLU A 35 -12.20 -7.22 3.62
N TRP A 36 -11.65 -6.01 3.74
CA TRP A 36 -10.95 -5.33 2.66
C TRP A 36 -9.46 -5.19 2.91
N PHE A 37 -8.71 -5.24 1.82
CA PHE A 37 -7.29 -4.94 1.78
C PHE A 37 -7.00 -3.93 0.67
N TYR A 38 -6.17 -2.94 0.99
CA TYR A 38 -5.94 -1.78 0.14
C TYR A 38 -4.51 -1.75 -0.38
N TYR A 39 -4.33 -1.27 -1.61
CA TYR A 39 -3.03 -1.10 -2.24
C TYR A 39 -2.94 0.26 -2.89
N ALA A 40 -1.80 0.93 -2.69
CA ALA A 40 -1.35 2.01 -3.56
C ALA A 40 -0.42 1.41 -4.62
N LEU A 41 -0.79 1.58 -5.89
CA LEU A 41 -0.09 1.07 -7.05
C LEU A 41 0.53 2.23 -7.82
N GLN A 42 1.68 1.97 -8.43
CA GLN A 42 2.34 2.86 -9.35
C GLN A 42 2.74 2.08 -10.59
N LEU A 43 2.42 2.62 -11.76
CA LEU A 43 2.92 2.08 -13.01
C LEU A 43 4.37 2.51 -13.17
N THR A 44 5.24 1.60 -13.60
CA THR A 44 6.63 1.92 -13.89
C THR A 44 6.99 1.42 -15.28
N THR A 45 7.54 2.31 -16.09
CA THR A 45 8.05 2.01 -17.43
C THR A 45 9.58 1.96 -17.40
N LEU A 46 10.18 1.26 -18.38
CA LEU A 46 11.65 1.21 -18.52
C LEU A 46 12.25 2.57 -18.90
N GLU A 47 11.49 3.37 -19.64
CA GLU A 47 11.88 4.69 -20.09
C GLU A 47 10.97 5.72 -19.42
N PRO A 48 11.51 6.81 -18.84
CA PRO A 48 10.70 7.88 -18.28
C PRO A 48 9.83 8.47 -19.39
N GLN A 49 8.54 8.63 -19.12
CA GLN A 49 7.58 9.17 -20.06
C GLN A 49 6.99 10.45 -19.47
N ASP A 50 7.28 11.57 -20.12
CA ASP A 50 6.52 12.78 -19.89
C ASP A 50 5.10 12.55 -20.47
N ASP A 51 4.07 12.85 -19.67
CA ASP A 51 2.64 12.86 -20.03
C ASP A 51 1.94 11.50 -20.24
N LEU A 52 2.33 10.44 -19.52
CA LEU A 52 1.54 9.20 -19.50
C LEU A 52 0.31 9.37 -18.61
N HIS A 53 -0.88 9.53 -19.22
CA HIS A 53 -2.15 9.57 -18.50
C HIS A 53 -2.87 8.23 -18.59
N ILE A 54 -3.14 7.60 -17.45
CA ILE A 54 -3.84 6.32 -17.37
C ILE A 54 -5.17 6.52 -16.66
N ASP A 55 -6.25 6.26 -17.39
CA ASP A 55 -7.60 6.34 -16.83
C ASP A 55 -7.96 5.08 -16.01
N SER A 56 -9.09 5.17 -15.29
CA SER A 56 -9.58 4.08 -14.45
C SER A 56 -9.89 2.80 -15.24
N ILE A 57 -10.36 2.94 -16.48
CA ILE A 57 -10.69 1.79 -17.35
C ILE A 57 -9.40 1.06 -17.72
N THR A 58 -8.36 1.79 -18.10
CA THR A 58 -7.06 1.24 -18.45
C THR A 58 -6.43 0.58 -17.22
N TRP A 59 -6.46 1.21 -16.05
CA TRP A 59 -6.04 0.56 -14.80
C TRP A 59 -6.78 -0.75 -14.53
N LYS A 60 -8.10 -0.79 -14.74
CA LYS A 60 -8.91 -2.00 -14.59
C LYS A 60 -8.45 -3.10 -15.56
N MET A 61 -8.18 -2.74 -16.82
CA MET A 61 -7.69 -3.66 -17.85
C MET A 61 -6.27 -4.16 -17.53
N LEU A 62 -5.36 -3.29 -17.07
CA LEU A 62 -3.98 -3.65 -16.71
C LEU A 62 -3.96 -4.67 -15.56
N ILE A 63 -4.70 -4.38 -14.49
CA ILE A 63 -4.79 -5.25 -13.31
C ILE A 63 -5.51 -6.57 -13.67
N GLY A 64 -6.61 -6.49 -14.43
CA GLY A 64 -7.32 -7.67 -14.93
C GLY A 64 -6.42 -8.57 -15.78
N ALA A 65 -5.65 -8.00 -16.70
CA ALA A 65 -4.69 -8.74 -17.51
C ALA A 65 -3.61 -9.42 -16.65
N ALA A 66 -3.11 -8.74 -15.60
CA ALA A 66 -2.17 -9.32 -14.66
C ALA A 66 -2.76 -10.52 -13.90
N LEU A 67 -4.01 -10.39 -13.43
CA LEU A 67 -4.73 -11.44 -12.72
C LEU A 67 -4.97 -12.66 -13.63
N THR A 68 -5.56 -12.45 -14.80
CA THR A 68 -5.83 -13.53 -15.77
C THR A 68 -4.55 -14.19 -16.26
N LYS A 69 -3.48 -13.43 -16.51
CA LYS A 69 -2.22 -13.99 -17.02
C LYS A 69 -1.54 -14.90 -16.00
N MET A 70 -1.61 -14.56 -14.71
CA MET A 70 -0.90 -15.27 -13.66
C MET A 70 -1.71 -16.40 -13.04
N HIS A 71 -3.04 -16.27 -12.94
CA HIS A 71 -3.91 -17.24 -12.26
C HIS A 71 -5.09 -17.74 -13.12
N GLY A 72 -5.17 -17.36 -14.39
CA GLY A 72 -6.22 -17.82 -15.31
C GLY A 72 -7.62 -17.44 -14.84
N ILE A 73 -8.53 -18.42 -14.86
CA ILE A 73 -9.94 -18.26 -14.45
C ILE A 73 -10.06 -17.81 -12.99
N LEU A 74 -9.18 -18.30 -12.10
CA LEU A 74 -9.19 -17.88 -10.69
C LEU A 74 -8.84 -16.40 -10.55
N GLY A 75 -7.87 -15.92 -11.33
CA GLY A 75 -7.53 -14.50 -11.37
C GLY A 75 -8.65 -13.65 -11.94
N GLU A 76 -9.32 -14.11 -12.99
CA GLU A 76 -10.45 -13.39 -13.61
C GLU A 76 -11.64 -13.23 -12.65
N SER A 77 -11.86 -14.21 -11.77
CA SER A 77 -12.90 -14.11 -10.74
C SER A 77 -12.55 -13.19 -9.56
N ALA A 78 -11.28 -12.76 -9.45
CA ALA A 78 -10.84 -11.94 -8.32
C ALA A 78 -11.43 -10.52 -8.41
N ASN A 79 -12.16 -10.12 -7.38
CA ASN A 79 -12.85 -8.83 -7.37
C ASN A 79 -11.96 -7.73 -6.77
N PHE A 80 -11.99 -6.57 -7.41
CA PHE A 80 -11.32 -5.39 -6.92
C PHE A 80 -12.00 -4.12 -7.41
N ASP A 81 -11.94 -3.07 -6.61
CA ASP A 81 -12.45 -1.75 -6.97
C ASP A 81 -11.30 -0.76 -7.05
N ILE A 82 -11.40 0.16 -8.01
CA ILE A 82 -10.52 1.31 -8.10
C ILE A 82 -11.15 2.44 -7.28
N LEU A 83 -10.46 2.87 -6.24
CA LEU A 83 -10.93 3.91 -5.33
C LEU A 83 -10.48 5.29 -5.80
N GLN A 84 -9.27 5.38 -6.34
CA GLN A 84 -8.69 6.62 -6.79
C GLN A 84 -7.69 6.38 -7.91
N VAL A 85 -7.64 7.29 -8.87
CA VAL A 85 -6.67 7.29 -9.96
C VAL A 85 -5.97 8.64 -9.98
N TYR A 86 -4.67 8.56 -10.16
CA TYR A 86 -3.73 9.61 -10.50
C TYR A 86 -3.00 9.14 -11.77
N ASP A 87 -2.33 10.03 -12.48
CA ASP A 87 -1.77 9.76 -13.83
C ASP A 87 -1.11 8.37 -13.96
N GLU A 88 -0.07 8.11 -13.17
CA GLU A 88 0.64 6.84 -13.16
C GLU A 88 0.44 6.04 -11.87
N SER A 89 -0.53 6.41 -11.03
CA SER A 89 -0.75 5.76 -9.73
C SER A 89 -2.22 5.55 -9.44
N CYS A 90 -2.58 4.47 -8.76
CA CYS A 90 -3.97 4.26 -8.35
C CYS A 90 -4.05 3.61 -6.98
N ILE A 91 -5.19 3.82 -6.31
CA ILE A 91 -5.53 3.10 -5.08
C ILE A 91 -6.63 2.11 -5.41
N ILE A 92 -6.41 0.85 -5.07
CA ILE A 92 -7.39 -0.22 -5.22
C ILE A 92 -7.72 -0.86 -3.88
N ARG A 93 -8.90 -1.48 -3.80
CA ARG A 93 -9.25 -2.43 -2.74
C ARG A 93 -9.61 -3.78 -3.33
N THR A 94 -9.35 -4.85 -2.58
CA THR A 94 -9.77 -6.22 -2.88
C THR A 94 -10.19 -6.91 -1.59
N SER A 95 -10.85 -8.07 -1.70
CA SER A 95 -11.14 -8.89 -0.53
C SER A 95 -9.86 -9.40 0.11
N THR A 96 -9.80 -9.43 1.44
CA THR A 96 -8.67 -10.01 2.18
C THR A 96 -8.41 -11.48 1.78
N SER A 97 -9.44 -12.22 1.36
CA SER A 97 -9.29 -13.59 0.86
C SER A 97 -8.53 -13.69 -0.45
N GLU A 98 -8.53 -12.63 -1.27
CA GLU A 98 -7.91 -12.57 -2.60
C GLU A 98 -6.52 -11.91 -2.56
N ARG A 99 -6.08 -11.47 -1.37
CA ARG A 99 -4.82 -10.73 -1.17
C ARG A 99 -3.63 -11.40 -1.84
N GLN A 100 -3.45 -12.70 -1.63
CA GLN A 100 -2.29 -13.43 -2.14
C GLN A 100 -2.29 -13.55 -3.67
N ILE A 101 -3.47 -13.74 -4.27
CA ILE A 101 -3.63 -13.79 -5.73
C ILE A 101 -3.31 -12.42 -6.31
N MET A 102 -3.87 -11.36 -5.73
CA MET A 102 -3.61 -9.98 -6.15
C MET A 102 -2.12 -9.61 -6.07
N GLU A 103 -1.48 -9.81 -4.92
CA GLU A 103 -0.07 -9.45 -4.73
C GLU A 103 0.87 -10.20 -5.69
N SER A 104 0.68 -11.50 -5.83
CA SER A 104 1.50 -12.30 -6.74
C SER A 104 1.30 -11.91 -8.20
N SER A 105 0.07 -11.57 -8.60
CA SER A 105 -0.23 -11.06 -9.94
C SER A 105 0.44 -9.74 -10.24
N LEU A 106 0.28 -8.76 -9.35
CA LEU A 106 0.78 -7.39 -9.56
C LEU A 106 2.32 -7.38 -9.66
N VAL A 107 3.00 -8.14 -8.80
CA VAL A 107 4.47 -8.15 -8.73
C VAL A 107 5.10 -8.95 -9.89
N ALA A 108 4.47 -10.04 -10.31
CA ALA A 108 5.03 -10.93 -11.33
C ALA A 108 4.74 -10.46 -12.76
N TYR A 109 3.63 -9.74 -12.97
CA TYR A 109 3.20 -9.37 -14.30
C TYR A 109 4.06 -8.26 -14.90
N ARG A 110 4.44 -8.48 -16.16
CA ARG A 110 5.06 -7.48 -17.03
C ARG A 110 4.29 -7.48 -18.33
N GLY A 111 4.01 -6.31 -18.86
CA GLY A 111 3.21 -6.15 -20.07
C GLY A 111 3.78 -5.07 -20.98
N ASN A 112 3.16 -4.92 -22.14
CA ASN A 112 3.41 -3.80 -23.04
C ASN A 112 2.15 -2.95 -23.12
N LEU A 113 2.30 -1.63 -22.95
CA LEU A 113 1.20 -0.68 -22.97
C LEU A 113 0.47 -0.65 -24.33
N LYS A 114 1.12 -1.05 -25.42
CA LYS A 114 0.52 -1.21 -26.76
C LYS A 114 -0.70 -2.12 -26.76
N SER A 115 -0.70 -3.16 -25.92
CA SER A 115 -1.84 -4.08 -25.78
C SER A 115 -3.10 -3.37 -25.28
N PHE A 116 -2.96 -2.21 -24.66
CA PHE A 116 -4.02 -1.39 -24.09
C PHE A 116 -4.28 -0.11 -24.92
N ARG A 117 -3.85 -0.11 -26.21
CA ARG A 117 -3.94 1.04 -27.12
C ARG A 117 -3.17 2.28 -26.66
N LEU A 118 -2.16 2.07 -25.82
CA LEU A 118 -1.20 3.08 -25.42
C LEU A 118 0.11 2.90 -26.21
N ARG A 119 1.19 3.57 -25.78
CA ARG A 119 2.50 3.55 -26.45
C ARG A 119 3.17 2.17 -26.38
N ASP A 120 4.11 1.92 -27.30
CA ASP A 120 4.86 0.65 -27.38
C ASP A 120 6.01 0.60 -26.37
N VAL A 121 5.64 0.54 -25.09
CA VAL A 121 6.59 0.57 -23.96
C VAL A 121 6.25 -0.55 -22.99
N MET A 122 7.29 -1.23 -22.51
CA MET A 122 7.15 -2.24 -21.46
C MET A 122 6.91 -1.58 -20.11
N PHE A 123 5.96 -2.14 -19.36
CA PHE A 123 5.61 -1.67 -18.03
C PHE A 123 5.61 -2.80 -17.01
N THR A 124 5.73 -2.40 -15.76
CA THR A 124 5.48 -3.22 -14.57
C THR A 124 4.54 -2.46 -13.63
N ILE A 125 3.82 -3.19 -12.79
CA ILE A 125 3.01 -2.58 -11.73
C ILE A 125 3.77 -2.74 -10.42
N ARG A 126 4.08 -1.61 -9.78
CA ARG A 126 4.74 -1.58 -8.50
C ARG A 126 3.72 -1.36 -7.39
N VAL A 127 3.74 -2.21 -6.37
CA VAL A 127 3.03 -1.96 -5.12
C VAL A 127 3.87 -0.98 -4.29
N VAL A 128 3.38 0.25 -4.13
CA VAL A 128 4.05 1.31 -3.37
C VAL A 128 3.80 1.13 -1.88
N GLU A 129 2.53 0.97 -1.52
CA GLU A 129 2.06 0.76 -0.16
C GLU A 129 0.91 -0.24 -0.13
N ARG A 130 0.72 -0.89 1.01
CA ARG A 130 -0.38 -1.83 1.24
C ARG A 130 -0.81 -1.78 2.70
N SER A 131 -2.10 -1.89 2.95
CA SER A 131 -2.64 -1.81 4.31
C SER A 131 -4.02 -2.48 4.40
N GLN A 132 -4.37 -2.93 5.60
CA GLN A 132 -5.76 -3.32 5.92
C GLN A 132 -6.69 -2.11 6.07
N TYR A 133 -6.13 -0.90 6.08
CA TYR A 133 -6.85 0.34 6.30
C TYR A 133 -6.55 1.33 5.18
N LEU A 134 -7.57 1.99 4.63
CA LEU A 134 -7.43 3.00 3.58
C LEU A 134 -6.46 4.13 3.99
N VAL A 135 -6.49 4.55 5.26
CA VAL A 135 -5.59 5.59 5.77
C VAL A 135 -4.10 5.23 5.63
N GLY A 136 -3.79 3.92 5.63
CA GLY A 136 -2.42 3.44 5.47
C GLY A 136 -1.92 3.37 4.04
N VAL A 137 -2.75 3.75 3.06
CA VAL A 137 -2.36 3.88 1.64
C VAL A 137 -2.71 5.24 1.03
N ALA A 138 -3.64 5.99 1.64
CA ALA A 138 -4.08 7.31 1.19
C ALA A 138 -3.46 8.46 1.98
N GLY A 139 -2.86 8.18 3.14
CA GLY A 139 -2.16 9.19 3.93
C GLY A 139 -0.86 9.66 3.26
N PRO A 140 -0.27 10.79 3.71
CA PRO A 140 1.03 11.22 3.23
C PRO A 140 2.05 10.11 3.47
N SER A 141 2.69 9.66 2.40
CA SER A 141 3.66 8.58 2.50
C SER A 141 4.81 9.05 3.37
N ARG A 142 5.45 8.15 4.11
CA ARG A 142 6.67 8.47 4.88
C ARG A 142 7.77 9.07 3.99
N ARG A 143 7.74 8.81 2.68
CA ARG A 143 8.62 9.44 1.69
C ARG A 143 8.35 10.93 1.48
N ASP A 144 7.09 11.36 1.50
CA ASP A 144 6.71 12.76 1.26
C ASP A 144 7.22 13.68 2.37
N TRP A 145 7.26 13.18 3.61
CA TRP A 145 7.84 13.89 4.75
C TRP A 145 9.34 14.19 4.57
N LEU A 146 10.09 13.30 3.93
CA LEU A 146 11.54 13.49 3.70
C LEU A 146 11.82 14.49 2.57
N SER A 147 10.88 14.63 1.62
CA SER A 147 10.93 15.65 0.57
C SER A 147 10.74 17.04 1.16
N ILE A 148 9.75 17.20 2.05
CA ILE A 148 9.42 18.47 2.71
C ILE A 148 10.60 18.95 3.55
N THR A 149 11.28 18.06 4.29
CA THR A 149 12.45 18.47 5.08
C THR A 149 13.63 18.92 4.23
N LYS A 150 13.78 18.41 3.00
CA LYS A 150 14.85 18.81 2.09
C LYS A 150 14.62 20.17 1.45
N GLU A 151 13.37 20.57 1.24
CA GLU A 151 13.02 21.92 0.74
C GLU A 151 13.23 23.01 1.80
N ILE A 152 13.20 22.64 3.08
CA ILE A 152 13.36 23.58 4.21
C ILE A 152 14.85 23.86 4.52
N GLU A 153 15.78 23.05 4.00
CA GLU A 153 17.24 23.23 4.21
C GLU A 153 17.95 24.09 3.14
N ILE A 154 17.20 24.87 2.35
CA ILE A 154 17.74 25.80 1.32
C ILE A 154 17.56 27.25 1.74
#